data_AF-A0A3D5E1W8-F1
#
_entry.id   AF-A0A3D5E1W8-F1
#
_cell.length_a   1.000
_cell.length_b   1.000
_cell.length_c   1.000
_cell.angle_alpha   90.00
_cell.angle_beta   90.00
_cell.angle_gamma   90.00
#
_symmetry.space_group_name_H-M   'P 1'
#
loop_
_entity.id
_entity.type
_entity.pdbx_description
1 polymer ?
#
loop_
_entity_poly.entity_id
_entity_poly.type
_entity_poly.pdbx_seq_one_letter_code
_entity_poly.pdbx_strand_id
1 'polypeptide(L)' 'MKFILILVICNATCGPQFEWPQKFDSFYDCARMGYKAAELRIAEFGQTYVDKNRTSILFSCKEIAET' A
#
# COMPACT_ATOMS: atom_id res chain seq x y z
N MET A 1 -8.99 -18.93 0.39
CA MET A 1 -9.19 -17.49 0.68
C MET A 1 -8.04 -16.75 0.04
N LYS A 2 -8.30 -15.63 -0.64
CA LYS A 2 -7.24 -14.79 -1.21
C LYS A 2 -7.32 -13.40 -0.62
N PHE A 3 -6.21 -12.68 -0.69
CA PHE A 3 -6.11 -11.30 -0.23
C PHE A 3 -5.60 -10.41 -1.35
N ILE A 4 -6.15 -9.20 -1.45
CA ILE A 4 -5.64 -8.14 -2.32
C ILE A 4 -5.08 -7.01 -1.46
N LEU A 5 -3.89 -6.56 -1.81
CA LEU A 5 -3.25 -5.40 -1.18
C LEU A 5 -3.81 -4.13 -1.81
N ILE A 6 -4.25 -3.21 -0.96
CA ILE A 6 -4.67 -1.86 -1.35
C ILE A 6 -3.65 -0.89 -0.76
N LEU A 7 -3.11 0.00 -1.60
CA LEU A 7 -2.20 1.08 -1.21
C LEU A 7 -2.86 2.44 -1.45
N VAL A 8 -2.59 3.38 -0.56
CA VAL A 8 -3.08 4.75 -0.66
C VAL A 8 -1.96 5.70 -0.29
N ILE A 9 -1.68 6.66 -1.17
CA ILE A 9 -0.78 7.76 -0.88
C ILE A 9 -1.59 8.86 -0.19
N CYS A 10 -1.15 9.29 0.98
CA CYS A 10 -1.82 10.32 1.75
C CYS A 10 -0.87 11.49 2.07
N ASN A 11 -1.44 12.67 2.21
CA ASN A 11 -0.81 13.87 2.75
C ASN A 11 -1.80 14.55 3.72
N ALA A 12 -2.18 15.80 3.48
CA ALA A 12 -3.34 16.42 4.14
C ALA A 12 -4.66 15.69 3.80
N THR A 13 -4.75 15.06 2.63
CA THR A 13 -5.85 14.18 2.24
C THR A 13 -5.30 12.89 1.62
N CYS A 14 -6.13 11.86 1.54
CA CYS A 14 -5.75 10.61 0.89
C CYS A 14 -6.20 10.60 -0.57
N GLY A 15 -5.29 10.18 -1.45
CA GLY A 15 -5.58 9.98 -2.86
C GLY A 15 -6.42 8.72 -3.14
N PRO A 16 -6.58 8.37 -4.42
CA PRO A 16 -7.30 7.16 -4.80
C PRO A 16 -6.59 5.89 -4.30
N GLN A 17 -7.39 4.85 -4.08
CA GLN A 17 -6.89 3.53 -3.74
C GLN A 17 -6.26 2.86 -4.97
N PHE A 18 -5.10 2.25 -4.77
CA PHE A 18 -4.41 1.45 -5.77
C PHE A 18 -4.42 -0.02 -5.34
N GLU A 19 -5.03 -0.87 -6.15
CA GLU A 19 -4.99 -2.32 -5.95
C GLU A 19 -3.69 -2.90 -6.51
N TRP A 20 -3.02 -3.71 -5.69
CA TRP A 20 -1.83 -4.41 -6.12
C TRP A 20 -2.21 -5.50 -7.15
N PRO A 21 -1.45 -5.64 -8.25
CA PRO A 21 -1.83 -6.55 -9.34
C PRO A 21 -1.81 -8.03 -8.93
N GLN A 22 -1.06 -8.37 -7.88
CA GLN A 22 -0.96 -9.73 -7.37
C GLN A 22 -1.94 -9.97 -6.22
N LYS A 23 -2.64 -11.10 -6.29
CA LYS A 23 -3.40 -11.68 -5.17
C LYS A 23 -2.50 -12.57 -4.32
N PHE A 24 -2.74 -12.61 -3.03
CA PHE A 24 -1.96 -13.37 -2.06
C PHE A 24 -2.78 -14.52 -1.45
N ASP A 25 -2.11 -15.63 -1.17
CA ASP A 25 -2.71 -16.81 -0.53
C ASP A 25 -2.87 -16.66 0.99
N SER A 26 -2.17 -15.71 1.59
CA SER A 26 -2.21 -15.45 3.03
C SER A 26 -2.25 -13.97 3.34
N PHE A 27 -2.89 -13.60 4.45
CA PHE A 27 -2.85 -12.23 4.96
C PHE A 27 -1.41 -11.82 5.32
N TYR A 28 -0.61 -12.77 5.83
CA TYR A 28 0.80 -12.53 6.17
C TYR A 28 1.61 -12.05 4.96
N ASP A 29 1.50 -12.76 3.83
CA ASP A 29 2.24 -12.40 2.62
C ASP A 29 1.77 -11.06 2.04
N CYS A 30 0.46 -10.81 2.09
CA CYS A 30 -0.11 -9.53 1.69
C CYS A 30 0.43 -8.38 2.55
N ALA A 31 0.41 -8.52 3.89
CA ALA A 31 0.88 -7.49 4.80
C ALA A 31 2.39 -7.24 4.65
N ARG A 32 3.19 -8.31 4.50
CA ARG A 32 4.63 -8.20 4.25
C ARG A 32 4.93 -7.49 2.94
N MET A 33 4.15 -7.73 1.88
CA MET A 33 4.27 -6.97 0.64
C MET A 33 3.85 -5.51 0.84
N GLY A 34 2.78 -5.25 1.59
CA GLY A 34 2.32 -3.90 1.92
C GLY A 34 3.41 -3.04 2.55
N TYR A 35 4.11 -3.55 3.57
CA TYR A 35 5.25 -2.84 4.18
C TYR A 35 6.39 -2.59 3.19
N LYS A 36 6.79 -3.59 2.40
CA LYS A 36 7.86 -3.45 1.39
C LYS A 36 7.51 -2.42 0.32
N ALA A 37 6.27 -2.46 -0.18
CA ALA A 37 5.79 -1.53 -1.19
C ALA A 37 5.72 -0.11 -0.61
N ALA A 38 5.21 0.06 0.61
CA ALA A 38 5.15 1.36 1.27
C ALA A 38 6.55 1.96 1.47
N GLU A 39 7.51 1.17 1.95
CA GLU A 39 8.91 1.60 2.12
C GLU A 39 9.53 2.01 0.77
N LEU A 40 9.36 1.18 -0.26
CA LEU A 40 9.86 1.48 -1.60
C LEU A 40 9.28 2.79 -2.15
N ARG A 41 7.97 3.03 -2.00
CA ARG A 41 7.32 4.26 -2.48
C ARG A 41 7.80 5.51 -1.74
N ILE A 42 7.96 5.42 -0.41
CA ILE A 42 8.53 6.53 0.37
C ILE A 42 9.96 6.83 -0.11
N ALA A 43 10.77 5.80 -0.35
CA ALA A 43 12.12 5.96 -0.85
C ALA A 43 12.16 6.57 -2.26
N GLU A 44 11.27 6.16 -3.17
CA GLU A 44 11.14 6.70 -4.52
C GLU A 44 10.76 8.19 -4.53
N PHE A 45 9.88 8.62 -3.61
CA PHE A 45 9.53 10.04 -3.48
C PHE A 45 10.66 10.87 -2.90
N GLY A 46 11.48 10.27 -2.03
CA GLY A 46 12.62 10.91 -1.41
C GLY A 46 12.24 11.90 -0.30
N GLN A 47 13.22 12.18 0.56
CA GLN A 47 13.03 12.92 1.79
C GLN A 47 12.41 14.32 1.57
N THR A 48 12.92 15.10 0.61
CA THR A 48 12.44 16.47 0.39
C THR A 48 10.95 16.52 0.03
N TYR A 49 10.48 15.60 -0.81
CA TYR A 49 9.07 15.54 -1.18
C TYR A 49 8.21 15.10 0.01
N VAL A 50 8.64 14.05 0.70
CA VAL A 50 7.92 13.47 1.84
C VAL A 50 7.77 14.50 2.96
N ASP A 51 8.85 15.20 3.32
CA ASP A 51 8.83 16.21 4.38
C ASP A 51 7.94 17.40 4.01
N LYS A 52 8.07 17.91 2.77
CA LYS A 52 7.31 19.07 2.29
C LYS A 52 5.81 18.80 2.27
N ASN A 53 5.41 17.63 1.79
CA ASN A 53 4.01 17.28 1.60
C ASN A 53 3.44 16.50 2.80
N ARG A 54 4.26 16.16 3.79
CA ARG A 54 3.91 15.26 4.91
C ARG A 54 3.31 13.95 4.38
N THR A 55 3.97 13.39 3.37
CA THR A 55 3.47 12.21 2.66
C THR A 55 3.61 10.96 3.52
N SER A 56 2.55 10.16 3.56
CA SER A 56 2.55 8.82 4.14
C SER A 56 1.92 7.83 3.18
N ILE A 57 2.25 6.56 3.35
CA ILE A 57 1.64 5.47 2.58
C ILE A 57 0.81 4.64 3.55
N LEU A 58 -0.49 4.58 3.33
CA LEU A 58 -1.38 3.66 4.01
C LEU A 58 -1.56 2.42 3.15
N PHE A 59 -1.73 1.27 3.80
CA PHE A 59 -2.09 0.06 3.10
C PHE A 59 -3.03 -0.80 3.92
N SER A 60 -3.78 -1.65 3.24
CA SER A 60 -4.62 -2.67 3.85
C SER A 60 -4.66 -3.92 2.98
N CYS A 61 -4.98 -5.05 3.62
CA CYS A 61 -5.17 -6.32 2.96
C CYS A 61 -6.63 -6.71 3.08
N LYS A 62 -7.32 -6.78 1.94
CA LYS A 62 -8.74 -7.11 1.88
C LYS A 62 -8.90 -8.56 1.45
N GLU A 63 -9.66 -9.34 2.22
CA GLU A 63 -10.05 -10.68 1.80
C GLU A 63 -11.02 -10.59 0.61
N ILE A 64 -10.79 -11.44 -0.39
CA ILE A 64 -11.64 -11.55 -1.56
C ILE A 64 -12.16 -12.98 -1.68
N ALA A 65 -13.46 -13.10 -1.96
CA ALA A 65 -14.05 -14.36 -2.36
C ALA A 65 -13.59 -14.66 -3.80
N GLU A 66 -12.96 -15.81 -4.01
CA GLU A 66 -12.83 -16.36 -5.35
C GLU A 66 -14.18 -16.99 -5.70
N THR A 67 -14.94 -16.35 -6.58
CA THR A 67 -16.07 -16.97 -7.31
C THR A 67 -15.55 -17.85 -8.42
#